data_AF-A0A512B0N7-F1
#
_entry.id   AF-A0A512B0N7-F1
#
_cell.length_a   1.000
_cell.length_b   1.000
_cell.length_c   1.000
_cell.angle_alpha   90.00
_cell.angle_beta   90.00
_cell.angle_gamma   90.00
#
_symmetry.space_group_name_H-M   'P 1'
#
loop_
_entity.id
_entity.type
_entity.pdbx_description
1 polymer ?
#
loop_
_entity_poly.entity_id
_entity_poly.type
_entity_poly.pdbx_seq_one_letter_code
_entity_poly.pdbx_strand_id
1 'polypeptide(L)'
;MPEQITPFIEQFYDDAEIWPIIQGAPYLQQQFQEPDILHNTVVVVLPMVRRQPGYQPHQFDLYLFIKHHQVTDLGELELYRVKDFIRQKVDVSPLMHALQQLAGVDTIQVLESIKRQLKFLQRLENQDLPVAPAQMINAF
;
A
#
# COMPACT_ATOMS: atom_id res chain seq x y z
N MET A 1 -21.69 5.58 9.06
CA MET A 1 -20.40 5.87 9.74
C MET A 1 -19.50 4.68 9.48
N PRO A 2 -18.24 4.86 9.03
CA PRO A 2 -17.35 3.74 8.78
C PRO A 2 -17.11 2.99 10.11
N GLU A 3 -17.25 1.68 10.10
CA GLU A 3 -16.97 0.84 11.26
C GLU A 3 -15.47 0.88 11.54
N GLN A 4 -15.08 1.45 12.68
CA GLN A 4 -13.69 1.47 13.11
C GLN A 4 -13.32 0.08 13.64
N ILE A 5 -12.72 -0.77 12.79
CA ILE A 5 -12.27 -2.11 13.16
C ILE A 5 -11.25 -2.04 14.32
N THR A 6 -10.39 -1.01 14.32
CA THR A 6 -9.50 -0.59 15.44
C THR A 6 -9.20 0.92 15.31
N PRO A 7 -8.71 1.63 16.35
CA PRO A 7 -8.39 3.07 16.23
C PRO A 7 -7.29 3.40 15.21
N PHE A 8 -6.53 2.40 14.77
CA PHE A 8 -5.42 2.55 13.83
C PHE A 8 -5.81 2.18 12.39
N ILE A 9 -6.99 1.59 12.19
CA ILE A 9 -7.48 1.17 10.88
C ILE A 9 -8.70 2.03 10.54
N GLU A 10 -8.57 2.80 9.46
CA GLU A 10 -9.68 3.52 8.84
C GLU A 10 -10.14 2.74 7.61
N GLN A 11 -11.45 2.66 7.40
CA GLN A 11 -12.06 2.03 6.23
C GLN A 11 -12.85 3.08 5.44
N PHE A 12 -12.63 3.10 4.13
CA PHE A 12 -13.33 3.93 3.17
C PHE A 12 -13.94 3.03 2.10
N TYR A 13 -15.14 3.37 1.63
CA TYR A 13 -15.86 2.60 0.62
C TYR A 13 -16.51 3.48 -0.46
N ASP A 14 -16.20 4.78 -0.44
CA ASP A 14 -16.70 5.75 -1.41
C ASP A 14 -15.59 6.08 -2.42
N ASP A 15 -15.85 5.77 -3.69
CA ASP A 15 -14.94 6.07 -4.81
C ASP A 15 -14.51 7.54 -4.83
N ALA A 16 -15.39 8.48 -4.47
CA ALA A 16 -15.08 9.91 -4.44
C ALA A 16 -14.04 10.27 -3.37
N GLU A 17 -13.97 9.49 -2.29
CA GLU A 17 -12.95 9.63 -1.23
C GLU A 17 -11.62 8.96 -1.63
N ILE A 18 -11.70 7.87 -2.39
CA ILE A 18 -10.55 7.01 -2.70
C ILE A 18 -9.79 7.49 -3.94
N TRP A 19 -10.49 7.92 -4.99
CA TRP A 19 -9.87 8.34 -6.26
C TRP A 19 -8.84 9.48 -6.12
N PRO A 20 -9.06 10.53 -5.31
CA PRO A 20 -8.05 11.57 -5.09
C PRO A 20 -6.73 11.02 -4.52
N ILE A 21 -6.79 9.97 -3.71
CA ILE A 21 -5.60 9.32 -3.13
C ILE A 21 -4.82 8.58 -4.23
N ILE A 22 -5.54 7.85 -5.10
CA ILE A 22 -4.96 7.15 -6.25
C ILE A 22 -4.32 8.12 -7.24
N GLN A 23 -5.02 9.20 -7.58
CA GLN A 23 -4.54 10.24 -8.51
C GLN A 23 -3.31 10.98 -7.96
N GLY A 24 -3.15 11.05 -6.64
CA GLY A 24 -1.96 11.60 -5.99
C GLY A 24 -0.71 10.70 -6.08
N ALA A 25 -0.81 9.49 -6.64
CA ALA A 25 0.26 8.51 -6.71
C ALA A 25 0.40 7.94 -8.15
N PRO A 26 1.30 8.49 -9.00
CA PRO A 26 1.39 8.13 -10.42
C PRO A 26 1.59 6.63 -10.69
N TYR A 27 2.42 5.97 -9.87
CA TYR A 27 2.61 4.52 -9.97
C TYR A 27 1.31 3.74 -9.71
N LEU A 28 0.54 4.13 -8.70
CA LEU A 28 -0.71 3.46 -8.36
C LEU A 28 -1.75 3.70 -9.47
N GLN A 29 -1.84 4.93 -9.97
CA GLN A 29 -2.70 5.25 -11.11
C GLN A 29 -2.37 4.39 -12.34
N GLN A 30 -1.09 4.11 -12.60
CA GLN A 30 -0.70 3.22 -13.70
C GLN A 30 -1.17 1.78 -13.47
N GLN A 31 -1.11 1.26 -12.24
CA GLN A 31 -1.63 -0.07 -11.93
C GLN A 31 -3.14 -0.15 -12.15
N PHE A 32 -3.89 0.89 -11.80
CA PHE A 32 -5.33 0.94 -12.06
C PHE A 32 -5.71 0.98 -13.55
N GLN A 33 -4.74 1.16 -14.46
CA GLN A 33 -4.93 1.06 -15.91
C GLN A 33 -4.62 -0.34 -16.47
N GLU A 34 -4.12 -1.28 -15.66
CA GLU A 34 -3.90 -2.66 -16.12
C GLU A 34 -5.25 -3.28 -16.53
N PRO A 35 -5.34 -4.01 -17.65
CA PRO A 35 -6.62 -4.44 -18.22
C PRO A 35 -7.50 -5.23 -17.25
N ASP A 36 -6.91 -6.09 -16.41
CA ASP A 36 -7.66 -6.92 -15.46
C ASP A 36 -8.25 -6.09 -14.31
N ILE A 37 -7.56 -5.01 -13.94
CA ILE A 37 -8.00 -4.04 -12.92
C ILE A 37 -9.03 -3.09 -13.52
N LEU A 38 -8.81 -2.62 -14.75
CA LEU A 38 -9.67 -1.65 -15.42
C LEU A 38 -11.06 -2.23 -15.76
N HIS A 39 -11.12 -3.50 -16.17
CA HIS A 39 -12.36 -4.15 -16.62
C HIS A 39 -13.10 -4.91 -15.52
N ASN A 40 -12.68 -4.79 -14.26
CA ASN A 40 -13.34 -5.39 -13.09
C ASN A 40 -13.55 -6.91 -13.23
N THR A 41 -12.62 -7.61 -13.86
CA THR A 41 -12.77 -9.05 -14.14
C THR A 41 -12.42 -9.91 -12.92
N VAL A 42 -11.71 -9.33 -11.94
CA VAL A 42 -11.26 -9.98 -10.71
C VAL A 42 -11.27 -8.98 -9.55
N VAL A 43 -11.33 -9.48 -8.32
CA VAL A 43 -11.05 -8.65 -7.13
C VAL A 43 -9.55 -8.46 -7.03
N VAL A 44 -9.09 -7.21 -6.90
CA VAL A 44 -7.66 -6.87 -6.85
C VAL A 44 -7.32 -6.15 -5.57
N VAL A 45 -6.20 -6.53 -4.95
CA VAL A 45 -5.67 -5.88 -3.76
C VAL A 45 -4.33 -5.23 -4.08
N LEU A 46 -4.27 -3.90 -3.99
CA LEU A 46 -3.09 -3.10 -4.23
C LEU A 46 -2.61 -2.48 -2.91
N PRO A 47 -1.53 -3.01 -2.30
CA PRO A 47 -0.91 -2.38 -1.15
C PRO A 47 -0.06 -1.18 -1.59
N MET A 48 -0.15 -0.10 -0.83
CA MET A 48 0.70 1.08 -0.97
C MET A 48 1.20 1.52 0.40
N VAL A 49 2.52 1.56 0.57
CA VAL A 49 3.14 2.14 1.76
C VAL A 49 3.48 3.60 1.49
N ARG A 50 2.99 4.50 2.34
CA ARG A 50 3.19 5.93 2.17
C ARG A 50 3.60 6.60 3.46
N ARG A 51 4.56 7.51 3.37
CA ARG A 51 4.90 8.46 4.43
C ARG A 51 4.10 9.75 4.23
N GLN A 52 3.40 10.20 5.26
CA GLN A 52 2.66 11.47 5.22
C GLN A 52 3.60 12.66 5.44
N PRO A 53 3.24 13.87 4.98
CA PRO A 53 3.95 15.08 5.38
C PRO A 53 4.03 15.19 6.91
N GLY A 54 5.21 15.50 7.44
CA GLY A 54 5.46 15.61 8.89
C GLY A 54 5.73 14.30 9.63
N TYR A 55 5.67 13.15 8.96
CA TYR A 55 6.07 11.87 9.55
C TYR A 55 7.59 11.75 9.69
N GLN A 56 8.03 11.16 10.81
CA GLN A 56 9.42 10.79 11.03
C GLN A 56 9.88 9.71 10.03
N PRO A 57 11.19 9.50 9.81
CA PRO A 57 11.72 8.54 8.84
C PRO A 57 11.15 7.11 8.97
N HIS A 58 10.76 6.66 10.17
CA HIS A 58 10.22 5.30 10.35
C HIS A 58 8.70 5.22 10.49
N GLN A 59 8.02 6.33 10.24
CA GLN A 59 6.56 6.39 10.29
C GLN A 59 6.01 6.24 8.88
N PHE A 60 5.19 5.21 8.71
CA PHE A 60 4.56 4.86 7.45
C PHE A 60 3.12 4.47 7.70
N ASP A 61 2.23 4.94 6.85
CA ASP A 61 0.89 4.41 6.73
C ASP A 61 0.90 3.29 5.68
N LEU A 62 0.08 2.27 5.90
CA LEU A 62 -0.25 1.26 4.91
C LEU A 62 -1.64 1.56 4.36
N TYR A 63 -1.75 1.68 3.04
CA TYR A 63 -3.01 1.77 2.32
C TYR A 63 -3.21 0.43 1.60
N LEU A 64 -4.35 -0.21 1.77
CA LEU A 64 -4.75 -1.40 1.03
C LEU A 64 -5.98 -1.04 0.20
N PHE A 65 -5.75 -0.77 -1.09
CA PHE A 65 -6.82 -0.56 -2.03
C PHE A 65 -7.34 -1.91 -2.49
N ILE A 66 -8.66 -2.07 -2.45
CA ILE A 66 -9.37 -3.24 -2.94
C ILE A 66 -10.27 -2.73 -4.05
N LYS A 67 -10.12 -3.31 -5.24
CA LYS A 67 -11.05 -3.08 -6.34
C LYS A 67 -11.91 -4.33 -6.50
N HIS A 68 -13.21 -4.16 -6.32
CA HIS A 68 -14.20 -5.23 -6.42
C HIS A 68 -14.57 -5.48 -7.88
N HIS A 69 -14.93 -6.73 -8.22
CA HIS A 69 -15.42 -7.07 -9.56
C HIS A 69 -16.85 -6.57 -9.79
N GLN A 70 -17.62 -6.37 -8.71
CA GLN A 70 -18.97 -5.84 -8.73
C GLN A 70 -18.99 -4.39 -8.23
N VAL A 71 -19.62 -3.51 -9.01
CA VAL A 71 -19.82 -2.11 -8.66
C VAL A 71 -21.07 -1.99 -7.77
N THR A 72 -20.96 -1.26 -6.66
CA THR A 72 -22.07 -0.92 -5.76
C THR A 72 -22.52 0.53 -5.95
N ASP A 73 -23.57 0.95 -5.24
CA ASP A 73 -24.03 2.34 -5.25
C ASP A 73 -23.00 3.34 -4.68
N LEU A 74 -22.07 2.88 -3.84
CA LEU A 74 -21.01 3.70 -3.24
C LEU A 74 -19.71 3.68 -4.07
N GLY A 75 -19.60 2.76 -5.03
CA GLY A 75 -18.41 2.58 -5.84
C GLY A 75 -17.98 1.14 -5.99
N GLU A 76 -16.80 0.98 -6.58
CA GLU A 76 -16.12 -0.31 -6.79
C GLU A 76 -14.84 -0.43 -5.96
N LEU A 77 -14.45 0.65 -5.29
CA LEU A 77 -13.24 0.73 -4.49
C LEU A 77 -13.54 0.67 -2.99
N GLU A 78 -12.70 -0.07 -2.30
CA GLU A 78 -12.59 -0.06 -0.85
C GLU A 78 -11.14 0.22 -0.47
N LEU A 79 -10.95 0.97 0.60
CA LEU A 79 -9.62 1.30 1.10
C LEU A 79 -9.56 1.07 2.60
N TYR A 80 -8.58 0.27 3.01
CA TYR A 80 -8.15 0.21 4.40
C TYR A 80 -6.86 1.00 4.58
N ARG A 81 -6.87 1.98 5.46
CA ARG A 81 -5.68 2.74 5.87
C ARG A 81 -5.29 2.36 7.28
N VAL A 82 -4.10 1.78 7.42
CA VAL A 82 -3.47 1.48 8.70
C VAL A 82 -2.45 2.56 9.02
N LYS A 83 -2.74 3.39 10.03
CA LYS A 83 -1.87 4.51 10.42
C LYS A 83 -0.65 4.03 11.19
N ASP A 84 0.51 4.58 10.81
CA ASP A 84 1.79 4.39 11.52
C ASP A 84 2.09 2.91 11.86
N PHE A 85 1.79 2.02 10.90
CA PHE A 85 1.55 0.60 11.19
C PHE A 85 2.79 -0.15 11.70
N ILE A 86 3.99 0.30 11.33
CA ILE A 86 5.26 -0.25 11.83
C ILE A 86 5.53 0.17 13.27
N ARG A 87 5.47 1.48 13.55
CA ARG A 87 5.82 2.02 14.86
C ARG A 87 4.83 1.54 15.92
N GLN A 88 3.55 1.52 15.57
CA GLN A 88 2.47 1.06 16.45
C GLN A 88 2.40 -0.47 16.55
N LYS A 89 3.20 -1.20 15.76
CA LYS A 89 3.16 -2.68 15.66
C LYS A 89 1.74 -3.18 15.46
N VAL A 90 0.99 -2.52 14.57
CA VAL A 90 -0.42 -2.86 14.34
C VAL A 90 -0.48 -4.29 13.81
N ASP A 91 -1.28 -5.11 14.47
CA ASP A 91 -1.57 -6.44 13.97
C ASP A 91 -2.47 -6.34 12.73
N VAL A 92 -1.89 -6.62 11.57
CA VAL A 92 -2.60 -6.63 10.29
C VAL A 92 -3.12 -8.03 9.92
N SER A 93 -2.89 -9.05 10.75
CA SER A 93 -3.39 -10.41 10.49
C SER A 93 -4.91 -10.47 10.32
N PRO A 94 -5.75 -9.76 11.10
CA PRO A 94 -7.20 -9.72 10.86
C PRO A 94 -7.56 -9.17 9.48
N LEU A 95 -6.84 -8.13 9.04
CA LEU A 95 -7.03 -7.50 7.73
C LEU A 95 -6.63 -8.46 6.60
N MET A 96 -5.49 -9.14 6.73
CA MET A 96 -5.06 -10.16 5.77
C MET A 96 -6.06 -11.33 5.70
N HIS A 97 -6.59 -11.78 6.84
CA HIS A 97 -7.60 -12.83 6.88
C HIS A 97 -8.89 -12.39 6.18
N ALA A 98 -9.36 -11.16 6.42
CA ALA A 98 -10.52 -10.60 5.74
C ALA A 98 -10.29 -10.55 4.21
N LEU A 99 -9.10 -10.11 3.77
CA LEU A 99 -8.74 -10.09 2.35
C LEU A 99 -8.75 -11.48 1.70
N GLN A 100 -8.23 -12.48 2.42
CA GLN A 100 -8.23 -13.87 1.93
C GLN A 100 -9.66 -14.40 1.75
N GLN A 101 -10.56 -14.07 2.68
CA GLN A 101 -11.97 -14.50 2.61
C GLN A 101 -12.78 -13.74 1.56
N LEU A 102 -12.58 -12.43 1.44
CA LEU A 102 -13.34 -11.57 0.52
C LEU A 102 -12.91 -11.75 -0.94
N ALA A 103 -11.61 -11.87 -1.17
CA ALA A 103 -11.04 -11.74 -2.50
C ALA A 103 -10.37 -13.02 -3.02
N GLY A 104 -10.22 -14.05 -2.17
CA GLY A 104 -9.44 -15.25 -2.52
C GLY A 104 -7.97 -14.94 -2.82
N VAL A 105 -7.49 -13.77 -2.39
CA VAL A 105 -6.17 -13.23 -2.74
C VAL A 105 -5.08 -13.94 -1.96
N ASP A 106 -3.95 -14.18 -2.63
CA ASP A 106 -2.73 -14.68 -2.01
C ASP A 106 -2.12 -13.60 -1.09
N THR A 107 -2.44 -13.69 0.19
CA THR A 107 -1.96 -12.75 1.22
C THR A 107 -0.45 -12.74 1.37
N ILE A 108 0.25 -13.83 1.00
CA ILE A 108 1.72 -13.88 1.01
C ILE A 108 2.27 -12.89 -0.01
N GLN A 109 1.68 -12.81 -1.20
CA GLN A 109 2.11 -11.87 -2.24
C GLN A 109 1.86 -10.42 -1.82
N VAL A 110 0.73 -10.14 -1.16
CA VAL A 110 0.43 -8.82 -0.61
C VAL A 110 1.49 -8.42 0.43
N LEU A 111 1.80 -9.29 1.39
CA LEU A 111 2.80 -9.04 2.42
C LEU A 111 4.22 -8.84 1.84
N GLU A 112 4.62 -9.65 0.85
CA GLU A 112 5.91 -9.49 0.18
C GLU A 112 5.97 -8.20 -0.67
N SER A 113 4.86 -7.73 -1.23
CA SER A 113 4.78 -6.41 -1.86
C SER A 113 5.01 -5.29 -0.85
N ILE A 114 4.31 -5.31 0.28
CA ILE A 114 4.46 -4.33 1.39
C ILE A 114 5.92 -4.29 1.85
N LYS A 115 6.51 -5.46 2.11
CA LYS A 115 7.91 -5.59 2.56
C LYS A 115 8.91 -5.04 1.54
N ARG A 116 8.68 -5.24 0.24
CA ARG A 116 9.52 -4.67 -0.82
C ARG A 116 9.43 -3.15 -0.85
N GLN A 117 8.22 -2.59 -0.77
CA GLN A 117 8.02 -1.14 -0.71
C GLN A 117 8.70 -0.52 0.51
N LEU A 118 8.56 -1.14 1.69
CA LEU A 118 9.25 -0.70 2.90
C LEU A 118 10.77 -0.67 2.75
N LYS A 119 11.36 -1.76 2.25
CA LYS A 119 12.81 -1.82 2.01
C LYS A 119 13.27 -0.73 1.05
N PHE A 120 12.48 -0.45 0.01
CA PHE A 120 12.80 0.61 -0.95
C PHE A 120 12.75 2.00 -0.30
N LEU A 121 11.68 2.30 0.43
CA LEU A 121 11.50 3.59 1.12
C LEU A 121 12.59 3.82 2.18
N GLN A 122 12.95 2.79 2.93
CA GLN A 122 14.04 2.84 3.91
C GLN A 122 15.42 3.01 3.25
N ARG A 123 15.64 2.51 2.02
CA ARG A 123 16.90 2.72 1.29
C ARG A 123 17.09 4.17 0.85
N LEU A 124 16.01 4.85 0.45
CA LEU A 124 16.05 6.27 0.11
C LEU A 124 16.39 7.15 1.32
N GLU A 125 16.04 6.72 2.53
CA GLU A 125 16.40 7.42 3.78
C GLU A 125 17.85 7.19 4.23
N ASN A 126 18.49 6.13 3.75
CA ASN A 126 19.90 5.85 4.04
C ASN A 126 20.87 6.58 3.10
N GLN A 127 20.39 7.57 2.34
CA GLN A 127 21.23 8.41 1.49
C GLN A 127 21.42 9.81 2.10
N ASP A 128 22.27 9.87 3.13
CA ASP A 128 23.14 11.02 3.45
C ASP A 128 24.58 10.49 3.63
N LEU A 129 25.53 11.10 2.91
CA LEU A 129 26.75 10.53 2.28
C LEU A 129 28.06 10.61 3.13
N PRO A 130 29.19 9.96 2.73
CA PRO A 130 30.06 10.51 1.67
C PRO A 130 30.44 9.52 0.56
N VAL A 131 30.70 10.09 -0.62
CA VAL A 131 31.39 9.46 -1.76
C VAL A 131 32.71 8.86 -1.29
N ALA A 132 32.92 7.56 -1.50
CA ALA A 132 34.25 6.98 -1.58
C ALA A 132 34.64 6.87 -3.07
N PRO A 133 35.84 7.31 -3.48
CA PRO A 133 36.25 7.27 -4.88
C PRO A 133 36.41 5.82 -5.36
N ALA A 134 36.24 5.64 -6.68
CA ALA A 134 36.43 4.35 -7.34
C ALA A 134 37.78 3.72 -6.95
N GLN A 135 37.75 2.49 -6.44
CA GLN A 135 38.96 1.69 -6.30
C GLN A 135 39.21 0.94 -7.61
N MET A 136 40.24 1.37 -8.34
CA MET A 136 40.84 0.56 -9.40
C MET A 136 41.58 -0.62 -8.78
N ILE A 137 41.24 -1.84 -9.21
CA ILE A 137 42.06 -3.02 -8.92
C ILE A 137 43.05 -3.16 -10.07
N ASN A 138 44.33 -2.93 -9.80
CA ASN A 138 45.40 -3.38 -10.69
C ASN A 138 45.51 -4.90 -10.58
N ALA A 139 45.39 -5.59 -11.72
CA ALA A 139 45.74 -6.99 -11.80
C ALA A 139 47.26 -7.14 -11.63
N PHE A 140 47.68 -7.88 -10.61
CA PHE A 140 48.98 -8.53 -10.55
C PHE A 140 48.80 -10.03 -10.77
#